data_AF-A0A8T7EN66-F1
#
_entry.id   AF-A0A8T7EN66-F1
#
_cell.length_a   1.000
_cell.length_b   1.000
_cell.length_c   1.000
_cell.angle_alpha   90.00
_cell.angle_beta   90.00
_cell.angle_gamma   90.00
#
_symmetry.space_group_name_H-M   'P 1'
#
loop_
_entity.id
_entity.type
_entity.pdbx_description
1 polymer ?
#
loop_
_entity_poly.entity_id
_entity_poly.type
_entity_poly.pdbx_seq_one_letter_code
_entity_poly.pdbx_strand_id
1 'polypeptide(L)' 'MYFFGDFCSGQIWASWRDSAGVWQTAEAMNAGFQISAFGEDEAGEAYVVNYDGEVYRIDPVE' A
#
# COMPACT_ATOMS: atom_id res chain seq x y z
N MET A 1 -9.16 -4.82 -3.63
CA MET A 1 -8.06 -4.76 -2.66
C MET A 1 -8.10 -3.38 -2.04
N TYR A 2 -7.79 -3.24 -0.75
CA TYR A 2 -7.64 -1.96 -0.07
C TYR A 2 -6.26 -1.91 0.56
N PHE A 3 -5.54 -0.82 0.30
CA PHE A 3 -4.28 -0.53 0.98
C PHE A 3 -4.50 0.53 2.05
N PHE A 4 -3.82 0.36 3.17
CA PHE A 4 -3.75 1.34 4.25
C PHE A 4 -2.42 1.16 4.97
N GLY A 5 -2.01 2.19 5.69
CA GLY A 5 -0.75 2.13 6.41
C GLY A 5 -0.65 3.12 7.55
N ASP A 6 0.44 2.97 8.29
CA ASP A 6 0.76 3.78 9.45
C ASP A 6 1.89 4.77 9.12
N PHE A 7 1.62 6.06 9.34
CA PHE A 7 2.55 7.15 9.02
C PHE A 7 3.89 7.01 9.74
N CYS A 8 3.90 6.58 11.01
CA CYS A 8 5.11 6.58 11.83
C CYS A 8 6.04 5.42 11.51
N SER A 9 5.49 4.22 11.31
CA SER A 9 6.26 2.99 11.09
C SER A 9 6.51 2.67 9.62
N GLY A 10 5.76 3.29 8.69
CA GLY A 10 5.81 2.97 7.27
C GLY A 10 5.21 1.59 6.94
N GLN A 11 4.54 0.95 7.90
CA GLN A 11 3.92 -0.36 7.68
C GLN A 11 2.68 -0.20 6.79
N ILE A 12 2.59 -1.05 5.77
CA ILE A 12 1.47 -1.11 4.83
C ILE A 12 0.81 -2.48 4.94
N TRP A 13 -0.53 -2.46 4.96
CA TRP A 13 -1.38 -3.64 4.93
C TRP A 13 -2.23 -3.64 3.68
N ALA A 14 -2.65 -4.85 3.31
CA ALA A 14 -3.59 -5.11 2.24
C ALA A 14 -4.81 -5.85 2.79
N SER A 15 -6.00 -5.41 2.43
CA SER A 15 -7.26 -6.12 2.71
C SER A 15 -8.00 -6.50 1.44
N TRP A 16 -8.42 -7.76 1.35
CA TRP A 16 -9.20 -8.29 0.23
C TRP A 16 -10.27 -9.24 0.72
N ARG A 17 -11.24 -9.55 -0.13
CA ARG A 17 -12.20 -10.63 0.12
C ARG A 17 -11.70 -11.90 -0.54
N ASP A 18 -11.74 -13.02 0.17
CA ASP A 18 -11.53 -14.33 -0.42
C ASP A 18 -12.72 -14.78 -1.28
N SER A 19 -12.66 -15.99 -1.83
CA SER A 19 -13.73 -16.55 -2.67
C SER A 19 -15.05 -16.77 -1.93
N ALA A 20 -15.03 -16.85 -0.60
CA ALA A 20 -16.23 -16.92 0.23
C ALA A 20 -16.76 -15.53 0.62
N GLY A 21 -16.10 -14.45 0.17
CA GLY A 21 -16.48 -13.07 0.46
C GLY A 21 -16.03 -12.59 1.84
N VAL A 22 -15.20 -13.36 2.56
CA VAL A 22 -14.68 -13.04 3.90
C VAL A 22 -13.47 -12.13 3.75
N TRP A 23 -13.43 -11.09 4.59
CA TRP A 23 -12.30 -10.16 4.61
C TRP A 23 -11.05 -10.82 5.19
N GLN A 24 -9.96 -10.72 4.44
CA GLN A 24 -8.59 -11.04 4.82
C GLN A 24 -7.80 -9.75 4.93
N THR A 25 -6.87 -9.71 5.88
CA THR A 25 -5.92 -8.60 6.04
C THR A 25 -4.55 -9.17 6.31
N ALA A 26 -3.54 -8.71 5.59
CA ALA A 26 -2.15 -9.09 5.81
C ALA A 26 -1.23 -7.87 5.72
N GLU A 27 -0.09 -7.96 6.40
CA GLU A 27 1.03 -7.06 6.13
C GLU A 27 1.50 -7.29 4.69
N ALA A 28 1.55 -6.20 3.92
CA ALA A 28 1.99 -6.25 2.53
C ALA A 28 3.49 -5.96 2.45
N MET A 29 3.94 -4.87 3.09
CA MET A 29 5.33 -4.44 3.13
C MET A 29 5.55 -3.36 4.18
N ASN A 30 6.82 -3.05 4.46
CA ASN A 30 7.22 -1.86 5.16
C ASN A 30 7.95 -0.93 4.17
N ALA A 31 7.52 0.31 4.06
CA ALA A 31 8.09 1.28 3.13
C ALA A 31 9.51 1.73 3.54
N GLY A 32 9.87 1.61 4.82
CA GLY A 32 11.14 2.10 5.37
C GLY A 32 11.19 3.61 5.60
N PHE A 33 10.07 4.31 5.36
CA PHE A 33 9.92 5.77 5.52
C PHE A 33 8.48 6.12 5.94
N GLN A 34 8.27 7.40 6.28
CA GLN A 34 6.97 7.90 6.72
C GLN A 34 6.04 8.09 5.52
N ILE A 35 4.96 7.32 5.46
CA ILE A 35 4.03 7.36 4.33
C ILE A 35 3.00 8.47 4.50
N SER A 36 2.92 9.40 3.56
CA SER A 36 2.04 10.57 3.67
C SER A 36 0.73 10.44 2.87
N ALA A 37 0.74 9.65 1.80
CA ALA A 37 -0.42 9.39 0.96
C ALA A 37 -0.22 8.12 0.10
N PHE A 38 -1.31 7.71 -0.55
CA PHE A 38 -1.31 6.73 -1.63
C PHE A 38 -1.84 7.38 -2.92
N GLY A 39 -1.50 6.80 -4.06
CA GLY A 39 -1.98 7.24 -5.37
C GLY A 39 -2.22 6.06 -6.32
N GLU A 40 -3.06 6.30 -7.31
CA GLU A 40 -3.31 5.40 -8.44
C GLU A 40 -3.28 6.25 -9.72
N ASP A 41 -2.63 5.76 -10.76
CA ASP A 41 -2.62 6.43 -12.07
C ASP A 41 -3.73 5.92 -13.02
N GLU A 42 -3.78 6.43 -14.24
CA GLU A 42 -4.80 6.05 -15.24
C GLU A 42 -4.68 4.60 -15.73
N ALA A 43 -3.51 3.96 -15.53
CA ALA A 43 -3.30 2.56 -15.86
C ALA A 43 -3.65 1.61 -14.71
N GLY A 44 -3.95 2.14 -13.52
CA GLY A 44 -4.25 1.38 -12.31
C GLY A 44 -3.00 0.98 -11.52
N GLU A 45 -1.84 1.58 -11.82
CA GLU A 45 -0.62 1.32 -11.05
C GLU A 45 -0.70 2.04 -9.70
N ALA A 46 -0.27 1.35 -8.63
CA ALA A 46 -0.34 1.86 -7.27
C ALA A 46 0.96 2.55 -6.86
N TYR A 47 0.83 3.63 -6.08
CA TYR A 47 1.95 4.43 -5.61
C TYR A 47 1.84 4.74 -4.11
N VAL A 48 2.98 4.92 -3.46
CA VAL A 48 3.12 5.40 -2.09
C VAL A 48 3.96 6.67 -2.07
N VAL A 49 3.54 7.66 -1.29
CA VAL A 49 4.23 8.94 -1.16
C VAL A 49 5.01 8.98 0.13
N ASN A 50 6.32 9.22 0.04
CA ASN A 50 7.15 9.54 1.19
C ASN A 50 6.84 10.96 1.68
N TYR A 51 6.79 11.17 2.98
CA TYR A 51 6.62 12.49 3.58
C TYR A 51 7.72 13.49 3.16
N ASP A 52 8.92 13.02 2.85
CA ASP A 52 10.03 13.87 2.39
C ASP A 52 9.91 14.30 0.91
N GLY A 53 8.92 13.77 0.17
CA GLY A 53 8.52 14.27 -1.15
C GLY A 53 8.73 13.32 -2.32
N GLU A 54 9.32 12.15 -2.12
CA GLU A 54 9.42 11.13 -3.18
C GLU A 54 8.09 10.37 -3.38
N VAL A 55 7.88 9.88 -4.60
CA VAL A 55 6.77 9.01 -4.96
C VAL A 55 7.34 7.70 -5.51
N TYR A 56 6.94 6.58 -4.91
CA TYR A 56 7.39 5.24 -5.29
C TYR A 56 6.22 4.44 -5.86
N ARG A 57 6.47 3.69 -6.94
CA ARG A 57 5.50 2.71 -7.46
C ARG A 57 5.58 1.42 -6.64
N ILE A 58 4.42 0.81 -6.39
CA ILE A 58 4.29 -0.47 -5.71
C ILE A 58 4.19 -1.55 -6.79
N ASP A 59 5.29 -2.29 -6.98
CA ASP A 59 5.34 -3.40 -7.93
C ASP A 59 5.04 -4.74 -7.26
N PRO A 60 4.33 -5.66 -7.94
CA PRO A 60 4.21 -7.05 -7.51
C PRO A 60 5.59 -7.72 -7.40
N VAL A 61 5.75 -8.59 -6.42
CA VAL A 61 6.89 -9.51 -6.38
C VAL A 61 6.65 -10.60 -7.42
N GLU A 62 7.63 -10.82 -8.32
CA GLU A 62 7.61 -11.96 -9.25
C GLU A 62 7.74 -13.32 -8.56
#